data_AF-A0A966DJ44-F1
#
_entry.id   AF-A0A966DJ44-F1
#
_cell.length_a   1.000
_cell.length_b   1.000
_cell.length_c   1.000
_cell.angle_alpha   90.00
_cell.angle_beta   90.00
_cell.angle_gamma   90.00
#
_symmetry.space_group_name_H-M   'P 1'
#
loop_
_entity.id
_entity.type
_entity.pdbx_description
1 polymer ?
#
loop_
_entity_poly.entity_id
_entity_poly.type
_entity_poly.pdbx_seq_one_letter_code
_entity_poly.pdbx_strand_id
1 'polypeptide(L)'
;MGTKTDLEQYLELWDLFESEIKVSKRIKPNSLAGFAKYWETYNDPTEENDAKRVCDKLEKMRARKNGLSRVQKNTLLTLTTYYKSLNEDYYVQELLPDESYEHWFD
;
A
#
# COMPACT_ATOMS: atom_id res chain seq x y z
N MET A 1 -2.63 -24.86 0.82
CA MET A 1 -2.43 -23.52 0.23
C MET A 1 -1.35 -22.83 1.04
N GLY A 2 -0.24 -22.43 0.42
CA GLY A 2 0.87 -21.80 1.15
C GLY A 2 0.54 -20.34 1.51
N THR A 3 0.77 -19.96 2.76
CA THR A 3 0.75 -18.55 3.18
C THR A 3 1.88 -17.80 2.48
N LYS A 4 1.55 -16.79 1.65
CA LYS A 4 2.58 -15.90 1.09
C LYS A 4 3.32 -15.21 2.23
N THR A 5 4.65 -15.15 2.15
CA THR A 5 5.45 -14.43 3.14
C THR A 5 5.13 -12.93 3.11
N ASP A 6 5.30 -12.24 4.24
CA ASP A 6 5.07 -10.78 4.32
C ASP A 6 5.87 -10.01 3.25
N LEU A 7 7.05 -10.53 2.87
CA LEU A 7 7.89 -9.96 1.82
C LEU A 7 7.27 -10.08 0.44
N GLU A 8 6.76 -11.27 0.07
CA GLU A 8 6.10 -11.48 -1.22
C GLU A 8 4.86 -10.59 -1.37
N GLN A 9 4.04 -10.52 -0.32
CA GLN A 9 2.88 -9.62 -0.29
C GLN A 9 3.28 -8.15 -0.47
N TYR A 10 4.36 -7.73 0.19
CA TYR A 10 4.88 -6.38 0.05
C TYR A 10 5.34 -6.06 -1.37
N LEU A 11 6.05 -6.99 -2.03
CA LEU A 11 6.53 -6.78 -3.39
C LEU A 11 5.38 -6.71 -4.40
N GLU A 12 4.40 -7.62 -4.30
CA GLU A 12 3.20 -7.59 -5.14
C GLU A 12 2.41 -6.29 -4.95
N LEU A 13 2.17 -5.90 -3.70
CA LEU A 13 1.46 -4.68 -3.37
C LEU A 13 2.20 -3.43 -3.86
N TRP A 14 3.54 -3.43 -3.79
CA TRP A 14 4.36 -2.33 -4.29
C TRP A 14 4.23 -2.18 -5.81
N ASP A 15 4.24 -3.28 -6.56
CA ASP A 15 4.11 -3.23 -8.02
C ASP A 15 2.69 -2.82 -8.45
N LEU A 16 1.65 -3.23 -7.71
CA LEU A 16 0.28 -2.73 -7.89
C LEU A 16 0.20 -1.23 -7.62
N PHE A 17 0.79 -0.76 -6.52
CA PHE A 17 0.83 0.65 -6.17
C PHE A 17 1.57 1.50 -7.22
N GLU A 18 2.75 1.07 -7.69
CA GLU A 18 3.47 1.77 -8.76
C GLU A 18 2.66 1.82 -10.07
N SER A 19 1.91 0.75 -10.37
CA SER A 19 1.05 0.70 -11.56
C SER A 19 -0.12 1.66 -11.43
N GLU A 20 -0.76 1.71 -10.27
CA GLU A 20 -1.88 2.62 -9.99
C GLU A 20 -1.47 4.08 -10.09
N ILE A 21 -0.29 4.44 -9.56
CA ILE A 21 0.26 5.80 -9.70
C ILE A 21 0.40 6.21 -11.17
N LYS A 22 0.85 5.28 -12.02
CA LYS A 22 1.08 5.55 -13.45
C LYS A 22 -0.22 5.78 -14.22
N VAL A 23 -1.30 5.09 -13.85
CA VAL A 23 -2.60 5.17 -14.55
C VAL A 23 -3.58 6.14 -13.90
N SER A 24 -3.35 6.52 -12.64
CA SER A 24 -4.24 7.40 -11.89
C SER A 24 -4.36 8.77 -12.56
N LYS A 25 -5.61 9.22 -12.70
CA LYS A 25 -5.94 10.58 -13.16
C LYS A 25 -5.86 11.62 -12.05
N ARG A 26 -5.83 11.16 -10.78
CA ARG A 26 -5.86 12.00 -9.56
C ARG A 26 -4.47 12.52 -9.20
N ILE A 27 -3.44 11.76 -9.55
CA ILE A 27 -2.05 12.10 -9.29
C ILE A 27 -1.51 12.92 -10.46
N LYS A 28 -0.89 14.09 -10.19
CA LYS A 28 -0.19 14.88 -11.20
C LYS A 28 1.10 15.48 -10.62
N PRO A 29 2.28 15.18 -11.19
CA PRO A 29 2.56 14.21 -12.27
C PRO A 29 2.40 12.76 -11.80
N ASN A 30 2.17 11.81 -12.71
CA ASN A 30 2.01 10.36 -12.45
C ASN A 30 3.32 9.71 -11.95
N SER A 31 3.75 10.10 -10.75
CA SER A 31 5.01 9.73 -10.11
C SER A 31 4.84 9.69 -8.59
N LEU A 32 5.82 9.13 -7.88
CA LEU A 32 5.84 9.11 -6.41
C LEU A 32 5.73 10.52 -5.81
N ALA A 33 6.37 11.51 -6.43
CA ALA A 33 6.27 12.91 -6.01
C ALA A 33 4.86 13.48 -6.19
N GLY A 34 4.16 13.11 -7.27
CA GLY A 34 2.77 13.51 -7.45
C GLY A 34 1.84 12.82 -6.46
N PHE A 35 2.08 11.55 -6.16
CA PHE A 35 1.35 10.84 -5.11
C PHE A 35 1.54 11.52 -3.75
N ALA A 36 2.77 11.90 -3.41
CA ALA A 36 3.04 12.55 -2.12
C ALA A 36 2.27 13.88 -1.96
N LYS A 37 2.17 14.67 -3.04
CA LYS A 37 1.33 15.88 -3.06
C LYS A 37 -0.16 15.58 -2.94
N TYR A 38 -0.62 14.54 -3.64
CA TYR A 38 -1.99 14.05 -3.50
C TYR A 38 -2.28 13.65 -2.04
N TRP A 39 -1.40 12.84 -1.45
CA TRP A 39 -1.53 12.37 -0.07
C TRP A 39 -1.63 13.54 0.92
N GLU A 40 -0.75 14.53 0.80
CA GLU A 40 -0.77 15.76 1.61
C GLU A 40 -2.07 16.57 1.44
N THR A 41 -2.64 16.60 0.23
CA THR A 41 -3.86 17.38 -0.05
C THR A 41 -5.12 16.73 0.54
N TYR A 42 -5.18 15.41 0.57
CA TYR A 42 -6.37 14.65 0.95
C TYR A 42 -6.31 14.02 2.35
N ASN A 43 -5.17 14.13 3.04
CA ASN A 43 -5.02 13.72 4.43
C ASN A 43 -4.69 14.94 5.29
N ASP A 44 -4.82 14.80 6.61
CA ASP A 44 -4.47 15.87 7.53
C ASP A 44 -3.02 16.35 7.28
N PRO A 45 -2.80 17.66 7.09
CA PRO A 45 -1.48 18.24 6.87
C PRO A 45 -0.72 18.26 8.19
N THR A 46 -0.29 17.09 8.62
CA THR A 46 0.64 16.91 9.74
C THR A 46 2.06 16.88 9.22
N GLU A 47 3.02 17.14 10.11
CA GLU A 47 4.44 16.97 9.80
C GLU A 47 4.80 15.58 9.25
N GLU A 48 4.01 14.54 9.52
CA GLU A 48 4.25 13.18 9.01
C GLU A 48 3.70 12.98 7.59
N ASN A 49 2.71 13.78 7.19
CA ASN A 49 2.07 13.73 5.87
C ASN A 49 2.62 14.76 4.88
N ASP A 50 3.61 15.56 5.28
CA ASP A 50 4.35 16.48 4.42
C ASP A 50 4.82 15.77 3.15
N ALA A 51 4.52 16.36 1.99
CA ALA A 51 4.75 15.74 0.68
C ALA A 51 6.23 15.38 0.48
N LYS A 52 7.17 16.18 1.02
CA LYS A 52 8.60 15.87 0.90
C LYS A 52 8.96 14.64 1.73
N ARG A 53 8.49 14.55 2.97
CA ARG A 53 8.74 13.38 3.84
C ARG A 53 8.12 12.10 3.27
N VAL A 54 6.88 12.17 2.78
CA VAL A 54 6.21 11.03 2.14
C VAL A 54 6.96 10.59 0.88
N CYS A 55 7.38 11.54 0.04
CA CYS A 55 8.16 11.24 -1.16
C CYS A 55 9.51 10.57 -0.81
N ASP A 56 10.25 11.14 0.15
CA ASP A 56 11.53 10.57 0.62
C ASP A 56 11.37 9.15 1.18
N LYS A 57 10.27 8.89 1.89
CA LYS A 57 9.94 7.56 2.41
C LYS A 57 9.68 6.57 1.27
N LEU A 58 8.90 6.96 0.27
CA LEU A 58 8.58 6.12 -0.89
C LEU A 58 9.83 5.83 -1.73
N GLU A 59 10.69 6.82 -1.97
CA GLU A 59 11.95 6.60 -2.70
C GLU A 59 12.88 5.64 -1.94
N LYS A 60 12.98 5.77 -0.61
CA LYS A 60 13.73 4.83 0.23
C LYS A 60 13.15 3.41 0.17
N MET A 61 11.82 3.28 0.21
CA MET A 61 11.14 2.00 0.09
C MET A 61 11.41 1.36 -1.29
N ARG A 62 11.34 2.15 -2.36
CA ARG A 62 11.65 1.73 -3.73
C ARG A 62 13.09 1.25 -3.88
N ALA A 63 14.05 2.03 -3.39
CA ALA A 63 15.47 1.71 -3.49
C ALA A 63 15.84 0.43 -2.71
N ARG A 64 15.16 0.17 -1.60
CA ARG A 64 15.40 -1.01 -0.76
C ARG A 64 14.66 -2.25 -1.24
N LYS A 65 13.60 -2.13 -2.05
CA LYS A 65 12.67 -3.22 -2.36
C LYS A 65 13.35 -4.51 -2.85
N ASN A 66 14.34 -4.39 -3.73
CA ASN A 66 15.04 -5.53 -4.34
C ASN A 66 16.09 -6.19 -3.43
N GLY A 67 16.42 -5.59 -2.28
CA GLY A 67 17.44 -6.09 -1.35
C GLY A 67 16.89 -6.52 0.01
N LEU A 68 15.57 -6.54 0.19
CA LEU A 68 14.93 -6.93 1.44
C LEU A 68 14.87 -8.45 1.58
N SER A 69 15.33 -8.96 2.71
CA SER A 69 15.11 -10.36 3.12
C SER A 69 13.85 -10.55 3.96
N ARG A 70 13.33 -9.45 4.52
CA ARG A 70 12.11 -9.39 5.33
C ARG A 70 11.54 -7.98 5.32
N VAL A 71 10.24 -7.87 5.55
CA VAL A 71 9.55 -6.57 5.73
C VAL A 71 8.88 -6.53 7.10
N GLN A 72 8.79 -5.34 7.70
CA GLN A 72 8.01 -5.15 8.91
C GLN A 72 6.53 -5.04 8.57
N LYS A 73 5.66 -5.61 9.42
CA LYS A 73 4.19 -5.52 9.25
C LYS A 73 3.69 -4.08 9.13
N ASN A 74 4.27 -3.15 9.90
CA ASN A 74 3.90 -1.72 9.80
C ASN A 74 4.23 -1.11 8.44
N THR A 75 5.32 -1.54 7.81
CA THR A 75 5.70 -1.09 6.46
C THR A 75 4.71 -1.62 5.42
N LEU A 76 4.31 -2.88 5.54
CA LEU A 76 3.26 -3.47 4.71
C LEU A 76 1.93 -2.72 4.90
N LEU A 77 1.51 -2.49 6.14
CA LEU A 77 0.28 -1.75 6.46
C LEU A 77 0.29 -0.34 5.87
N THR A 78 1.42 0.38 6.00
CA THR A 78 1.58 1.72 5.42
C THR A 78 1.35 1.69 3.90
N LEU A 79 1.98 0.74 3.21
CA LEU A 79 1.85 0.61 1.76
C LEU A 79 0.42 0.26 1.36
N THR A 80 -0.25 -0.60 2.13
CA THR A 80 -1.66 -0.94 1.93
C THR A 80 -2.54 0.29 2.03
N THR A 81 -2.31 1.15 3.03
CA THR A 81 -3.05 2.40 3.19
C THR A 81 -2.83 3.35 2.00
N TYR A 82 -1.59 3.46 1.51
CA TYR A 82 -1.29 4.27 0.34
C TYR A 82 -1.92 3.73 -0.95
N TYR A 83 -1.98 2.42 -1.12
CA TYR A 83 -2.66 1.82 -2.26
C TYR A 83 -4.18 2.02 -2.19
N LYS A 84 -4.78 1.81 -1.01
CA LYS A 84 -6.21 2.07 -0.73
C LYS A 84 -6.64 3.50 -1.08
N SER A 85 -5.80 4.50 -0.82
CA SER A 85 -6.18 5.89 -1.11
C SER A 85 -6.19 6.25 -2.59
N LEU A 86 -5.60 5.39 -3.43
CA LEU A 86 -5.60 5.53 -4.89
C LEU A 86 -6.67 4.69 -5.57
N ASN A 87 -6.97 3.52 -5.00
CA ASN A 87 -7.92 2.58 -5.56
C ASN A 87 -9.22 2.59 -4.74
N GLU A 88 -10.25 3.29 -5.23
CA GLU A 88 -11.58 3.32 -4.62
C GLU A 88 -12.28 1.95 -4.65
N ASP A 89 -11.87 1.06 -5.55
CA ASP A 89 -12.38 -0.31 -5.66
C ASP A 89 -11.54 -1.33 -4.87
N TYR A 90 -10.68 -0.89 -3.94
CA TYR A 90 -9.87 -1.79 -3.13
C TYR A 90 -10.71 -2.59 -2.13
N TYR A 91 -11.32 -3.66 -2.61
CA TYR A 91 -11.80 -4.76 -1.79
C TYR A 91 -10.61 -5.66 -1.46
N VAL A 92 -10.08 -5.53 -0.23
CA VAL A 92 -9.47 -6.71 0.38
C VAL A 92 -10.62 -7.70 0.52
N GLN A 93 -10.51 -8.86 -0.11
CA GLN A 93 -11.26 -10.02 0.33
C GLN A 93 -10.68 -10.35 1.72
N GLU A 94 -11.11 -9.61 2.74
CA GLU A 94 -10.97 -10.04 4.12
C GLU A 94 -11.73 -11.35 4.15
N LEU A 95 -11.01 -12.47 4.10
CA LEU A 95 -11.50 -13.73 4.64
C LEU A 95 -11.85 -13.40 6.09
N LEU A 96 -13.10 -13.00 6.32
CA LEU A 96 -13.69 -12.96 7.64
C LEU A 96 -13.35 -14.31 8.26
N PRO A 97 -12.80 -14.37 9.48
CA PRO A 97 -12.54 -15.63 10.17
C PRO A 97 -13.80 -16.45 10.49
N ASP A 98 -14.95 -16.09 9.91
CA ASP A 98 -16.27 -16.70 10.07
C ASP A 98 -16.61 -17.71 8.94
N GLU A 99 -15.66 -18.02 8.05
CA GLU A 99 -15.75 -19.24 7.22
C GLU A 99 -15.10 -20.45 7.94
N SER A 100 -15.22 -20.54 9.27
CA SER A 100 -15.06 -21.82 9.94
C SER A 100 -16.30 -22.67 9.65
N TYR A 101 -16.09 -23.90 9.19
CA TYR A 101 -17.12 -24.91 8.90
C TYR A 101 -17.98 -25.32 10.12
N GLU A 102 -17.93 -24.59 11.25
CA GLU A 102 -18.57 -24.98 12.51
C GLU A 102 -20.03 -24.52 12.66
N HIS A 103 -20.56 -23.70 11.74
CA HIS A 103 -21.93 -23.18 11.85
C HIS A 103 -22.95 -23.76 10.86
N TRP A 104 -22.60 -24.81 10.10
CA TRP A 104 -23.50 -25.41 9.09
C TRP A 104 -24.14 -26.74 9.51
N PHE A 105 -24.00 -27.13 10.77
CA PHE A 105 -24.74 -28.26 11.36
C PHE A 105 -25.23 -27.89 12.76
N ASP A 106 -26.34 -27.15 12.82
CA ASP A 106 -27.32 -27.29 13.89
C ASP A 106 -28.73 -27.24 13.28
#